data_AF-A0A1V2Q946-F1
#
_entry.id   AF-A0A1V2Q946-F1
#
_cell.length_a   1.000
_cell.length_b   1.000
_cell.length_c   1.000
_cell.angle_alpha   90.00
_cell.angle_beta   90.00
_cell.angle_gamma   90.00
#
_symmetry.space_group_name_H-M   'P 1'
#
loop_
_entity.id
_entity.type
_entity.pdbx_description
1 polymer ?
#
loop_
_entity_poly.entity_id
_entity_poly.type
_entity_poly.pdbx_seq_one_letter_code
_entity_poly.pdbx_strand_id
1 'polypeptide(L)'
;MTKAQRIAAAWANLPAPELADQVRLLVKARDAASRGVWSAVREDPVIAARVRGALAGLKAEYRGHRDEAMWLVWIAHVQQQLAVPATAPAPVVETPVEDVTPEPAAAEWAPSQEPATPRPPSDAPAVLFQEPLSSSK
;
A
#
# COMPACT_ATOMS: atom_id res chain seq x y z
N MET A 1 -29.32 -1.70 6.95
CA MET A 1 -27.99 -1.08 7.16
C MET A 1 -27.47 -1.41 8.56
N THR A 2 -26.40 -2.20 8.65
CA THR A 2 -25.79 -2.62 9.93
C THR A 2 -25.04 -1.47 10.62
N LYS A 3 -24.72 -1.61 11.91
CA LYS A 3 -23.90 -0.61 12.64
C LYS A 3 -22.55 -0.39 11.95
N ALA A 4 -21.91 -1.47 11.50
CA ALA A 4 -20.65 -1.42 10.78
C ALA A 4 -20.74 -0.66 9.45
N GLN A 5 -21.81 -0.87 8.67
CA GLN A 5 -22.06 -0.13 7.43
C GLN A 5 -22.26 1.37 7.68
N ARG A 6 -22.92 1.75 8.79
CA ARG A 6 -23.07 3.17 9.15
C ARG A 6 -21.74 3.82 9.50
N ILE A 7 -20.88 3.10 10.23
CA ILE A 7 -19.53 3.60 10.57
C ILE A 7 -18.71 3.77 9.29
N ALA A 8 -18.68 2.76 8.41
CA ALA A 8 -18.00 2.86 7.13
C ALA A 8 -18.52 4.03 6.29
N ALA A 9 -19.84 4.17 6.15
CA ALA A 9 -20.44 5.29 5.42
C ALA A 9 -20.10 6.66 6.02
N ALA A 10 -20.01 6.78 7.36
CA ALA A 10 -19.59 8.02 8.00
C ALA A 10 -18.15 8.41 7.63
N TRP A 11 -17.26 7.43 7.46
CA TRP A 11 -15.86 7.67 7.07
C TRP A 11 -15.71 8.28 5.68
N ALA A 12 -16.70 8.12 4.79
CA ALA A 12 -16.69 8.77 3.49
C ALA A 12 -16.67 10.31 3.60
N ASN A 13 -17.23 10.87 4.67
CA ASN A 13 -17.35 12.32 4.85
C ASN A 13 -16.34 12.89 5.85
N LEU A 14 -15.57 12.05 6.54
CA LEU A 14 -14.55 12.52 7.49
C LEU A 14 -13.37 13.17 6.76
N PRO A 15 -12.74 14.20 7.35
CA PRO A 15 -11.47 14.71 6.85
C PRO A 15 -10.35 13.70 7.08
N ALA A 16 -9.29 13.79 6.27
CA ALA A 16 -8.15 12.86 6.31
C ALA A 16 -7.50 12.64 7.70
N PRO A 17 -7.22 13.66 8.52
CA PRO A 17 -6.64 13.45 9.84
C PRO A 17 -7.56 12.66 10.77
N GLU A 18 -8.85 13.01 10.82
CA GLU A 18 -9.82 12.31 11.65
C GLU A 18 -10.00 10.86 11.20
N LEU A 19 -9.98 10.61 9.88
CA LEU A 19 -10.00 9.24 9.36
C LEU A 19 -8.78 8.44 9.83
N ALA A 20 -7.59 9.03 9.81
CA ALA A 20 -6.37 8.37 10.26
C ALA A 20 -6.45 7.99 11.76
N ASP A 21 -6.97 8.88 12.60
CA ASP A 21 -7.20 8.59 14.03
C ASP A 21 -8.22 7.46 14.25
N GLN A 22 -9.34 7.47 13.52
CA GLN A 22 -10.33 6.39 13.61
C GLN A 22 -9.76 5.05 13.15
N VAL A 23 -9.02 5.04 12.04
CA VAL A 23 -8.33 3.84 11.54
C VAL A 23 -7.31 3.35 12.56
N ARG A 24 -6.52 4.24 13.18
CA ARG A 24 -5.55 3.91 14.23
C ARG A 24 -6.20 3.21 15.42
N LEU A 25 -7.33 3.73 15.90
CA LEU A 25 -8.08 3.13 17.01
C LEU A 25 -8.58 1.74 16.64
N LEU A 26 -9.13 1.59 15.43
CA LEU A 26 -9.72 0.34 14.98
C LEU A 26 -8.66 -0.76 14.70
N VAL A 27 -7.48 -0.36 14.20
CA VAL A 27 -6.31 -1.24 14.03
C VAL A 27 -5.85 -1.81 15.38
N LYS A 28 -5.93 -1.02 16.47
CA LYS A 28 -5.56 -1.48 17.82
C LYS A 28 -6.63 -2.36 18.47
N ALA A 29 -7.91 -2.05 18.26
CA ALA A 29 -9.01 -2.70 18.96
C ALA A 29 -9.15 -4.19 18.60
N ARG A 30 -8.98 -4.55 17.31
CA ARG A 30 -8.86 -5.94 16.80
C ARG A 30 -9.99 -6.90 17.22
N ASP A 31 -11.12 -6.36 17.66
CA ASP A 31 -12.28 -7.11 18.13
C ASP A 31 -13.23 -7.51 16.98
N ALA A 32 -14.27 -8.27 17.29
CA ALA A 32 -15.24 -8.73 16.30
C ALA A 32 -16.03 -7.59 15.63
N ALA A 33 -16.32 -6.49 16.35
CA ALA A 33 -16.98 -5.33 15.78
C ALA A 33 -16.06 -4.59 14.80
N SER A 34 -14.77 -4.49 15.12
CA SER A 34 -13.74 -3.97 14.21
C SER A 34 -13.69 -4.75 12.89
N ARG A 35 -13.73 -6.09 12.93
CA ARG A 35 -13.81 -6.92 11.70
C ARG A 35 -15.06 -6.64 10.88
N GLY A 36 -16.20 -6.42 11.53
CA GLY A 36 -17.44 -6.03 10.86
C GLY A 36 -17.31 -4.72 10.11
N VAL A 37 -16.62 -3.72 10.68
CA VAL A 37 -16.34 -2.43 10.02
C VAL A 37 -15.39 -2.61 8.84
N TRP A 38 -14.31 -3.38 8.97
CA TRP A 38 -13.40 -3.66 7.85
C TRP A 38 -14.10 -4.36 6.68
N SER A 39 -15.02 -5.29 6.98
CA SER A 39 -15.87 -5.92 5.98
C SER A 39 -16.75 -4.89 5.26
N ALA A 40 -17.39 -3.98 6.01
CA ALA A 40 -18.21 -2.93 5.42
C ALA A 40 -17.40 -1.92 4.59
N VAL A 41 -16.17 -1.59 5.01
CA VAL A 41 -15.25 -0.72 4.26
C VAL A 41 -14.86 -1.33 2.93
N ARG A 42 -14.66 -2.65 2.87
CA ARG A 42 -14.29 -3.37 1.66
C ARG A 42 -15.37 -3.34 0.57
N GLU A 43 -16.64 -3.23 0.96
CA GLU A 43 -17.77 -3.13 0.02
C GLU A 43 -17.77 -1.81 -0.78
N ASP A 44 -17.13 -0.76 -0.25
CA ASP A 44 -17.01 0.55 -0.93
C ASP A 44 -15.55 0.79 -1.37
N PRO A 45 -15.26 0.75 -2.69
CA PRO A 45 -13.89 0.89 -3.18
C PRO A 45 -13.28 2.27 -2.90
N VAL A 46 -14.09 3.33 -2.80
CA VAL A 46 -13.62 4.69 -2.52
C VAL A 46 -13.17 4.80 -1.07
N ILE A 47 -13.98 4.31 -0.13
CA ILE A 47 -13.64 4.30 1.29
C ILE A 47 -12.44 3.36 1.52
N ALA A 48 -12.42 2.19 0.88
CA ALA A 48 -11.30 1.27 0.96
C ALA A 48 -9.98 1.90 0.49
N ALA A 49 -9.98 2.64 -0.62
CA ALA A 49 -8.78 3.35 -1.10
C ALA A 49 -8.30 4.41 -0.09
N ARG A 50 -9.22 5.17 0.50
CA ARG A 50 -8.89 6.18 1.53
C ARG A 50 -8.31 5.56 2.78
N VAL A 51 -8.89 4.46 3.26
CA VAL A 51 -8.39 3.70 4.40
C VAL A 51 -7.00 3.13 4.11
N ARG A 52 -6.74 2.61 2.90
CA ARG A 52 -5.38 2.17 2.50
C ARG A 52 -4.37 3.32 2.54
N GLY A 53 -4.77 4.52 2.11
CA GLY A 53 -3.95 5.74 2.23
C GLY A 53 -3.65 6.10 3.69
N ALA A 54 -4.66 6.07 4.55
CA ALA A 54 -4.48 6.31 6.00
C ALA A 54 -3.55 5.27 6.64
N LEU A 55 -3.68 3.99 6.28
CA LEU A 55 -2.80 2.91 6.75
C LEU A 55 -1.34 3.11 6.27
N ALA A 56 -1.14 3.63 5.06
CA ALA A 56 0.20 3.98 4.58
C ALA A 56 0.81 5.15 5.37
N GLY A 57 0.00 6.16 5.71
CA GLY A 57 0.39 7.26 6.59
C GLY A 57 0.78 6.76 7.99
N LEU A 58 -0.05 5.91 8.60
CA LEU A 58 0.24 5.27 9.88
C LEU A 58 1.54 4.46 9.83
N LYS A 59 1.77 3.71 8.75
CA LYS A 59 3.02 2.97 8.56
C LYS A 59 4.24 3.88 8.56
N ALA A 60 4.14 5.07 7.96
CA ALA A 60 5.21 6.06 7.95
C ALA A 60 5.40 6.73 9.32
N GLU A 61 4.31 7.06 10.01
CA GLU A 61 4.32 7.64 11.36
C GLU A 61 5.05 6.74 12.35
N TYR A 62 4.79 5.42 12.32
CA TYR A 62 5.38 4.47 13.26
C TYR A 62 6.80 4.00 12.90
N ARG A 63 7.42 4.50 11.83
CA ARG A 63 8.83 4.17 11.56
C ARG A 63 9.74 4.78 12.61
N GLY A 64 10.63 3.98 13.17
CA GLY A 64 11.52 4.39 14.26
C GLY A 64 10.85 4.50 15.63
N HIS A 65 9.56 4.13 15.76
CA HIS A 65 8.92 3.99 17.06
C HIS A 65 9.33 2.70 17.75
N ARG A 66 9.32 2.71 19.10
CA ARG A 66 9.57 1.51 19.93
C ARG A 66 8.72 0.31 19.52
N ASP A 67 7.48 0.56 19.12
CA ASP A 67 6.49 -0.46 18.79
C ASP A 67 6.33 -0.66 17.26
N GLU A 68 7.29 -0.23 16.45
CA GLU A 68 7.20 -0.28 14.98
C GLU A 68 6.80 -1.68 14.48
N ALA A 69 7.52 -2.72 14.89
CA ALA A 69 7.27 -4.09 14.44
C ALA A 69 5.82 -4.53 14.74
N MET A 70 5.31 -4.19 15.92
CA MET A 70 3.94 -4.53 16.33
C MET A 70 2.91 -3.79 15.46
N TRP A 71 3.12 -2.50 15.21
CA TRP A 71 2.28 -1.72 14.32
C TRP A 71 2.30 -2.24 12.88
N LEU A 72 3.46 -2.61 12.36
CA LEU A 72 3.59 -3.19 11.03
C LEU A 72 2.80 -4.48 10.89
N VAL A 73 2.84 -5.37 11.89
CA VAL A 73 2.04 -6.61 11.90
C VAL A 73 0.54 -6.30 11.91
N TRP A 74 0.09 -5.36 12.74
CA TRP A 74 -1.34 -5.01 12.81
C TRP A 74 -1.85 -4.36 11.52
N ILE A 75 -1.07 -3.44 10.96
CA ILE A 75 -1.39 -2.79 9.68
C ILE A 75 -1.42 -3.82 8.56
N ALA A 76 -0.43 -4.72 8.49
CA ALA A 76 -0.39 -5.79 7.49
C ALA A 76 -1.63 -6.70 7.58
N HIS A 77 -2.06 -7.05 8.78
CA HIS A 77 -3.26 -7.87 8.99
C HIS A 77 -4.52 -7.17 8.46
N VAL A 78 -4.70 -5.87 8.72
CA VAL A 78 -5.84 -5.09 8.20
C VAL A 78 -5.76 -4.94 6.68
N GLN A 79 -4.56 -4.71 6.12
CA GLN A 79 -4.37 -4.64 4.67
C GLN A 79 -4.76 -5.94 3.98
N GLN A 80 -4.42 -7.10 4.55
CA GLN A 80 -4.85 -8.40 4.03
C GLN A 80 -6.38 -8.54 4.04
N GLN A 81 -7.04 -8.14 5.14
CA GLN A 81 -8.51 -8.17 5.22
C GLN A 81 -9.18 -7.29 4.16
N LEU A 82 -8.58 -6.15 3.81
CA LEU A 82 -9.05 -5.23 2.77
C LEU A 82 -8.68 -5.65 1.34
N ALA A 83 -7.79 -6.63 1.17
CA ALA A 83 -7.31 -7.11 -0.12
C ALA A 83 -8.06 -8.35 -0.62
N VAL A 84 -8.68 -9.13 0.27
CA VAL A 84 -9.52 -10.26 -0.16
C VAL A 84 -10.66 -9.70 -1.04
N PRO A 85 -10.94 -10.21 -2.25
CA PRO A 85 -12.07 -9.77 -3.07
C PRO A 85 -13.38 -10.34 -2.53
N ALA A 86 -14.46 -9.55 -2.41
CA ALA A 86 -15.73 -9.93 -1.71
C ALA A 86 -16.45 -11.17 -2.29
N THR A 87 -15.91 -11.77 -3.35
CA THR A 87 -16.34 -13.05 -3.90
C THR A 87 -15.11 -13.82 -4.36
N ALA A 88 -14.65 -14.76 -3.54
CA ALA A 88 -13.96 -15.97 -3.98
C ALA A 88 -13.83 -16.93 -2.78
N PRO A 89 -14.42 -18.14 -2.82
CA PRO A 89 -14.04 -19.19 -1.87
C PRO A 89 -12.57 -19.55 -2.10
N ALA A 90 -11.79 -19.57 -1.02
CA ALA A 90 -10.36 -19.85 -1.06
C ALA A 90 -10.07 -21.32 -1.38
N PRO A 91 -8.95 -21.63 -2.07
CA PRO A 91 -8.17 -22.81 -1.74
C PRO A 91 -7.16 -22.44 -0.65
N VAL A 92 -7.14 -23.28 0.38
CA VAL A 92 -6.21 -23.25 1.50
C VAL A 92 -4.81 -23.59 0.99
N VAL A 93 -3.80 -22.74 1.26
CA VAL A 93 -2.40 -23.15 1.20
C VAL A 93 -1.73 -22.68 2.48
N GLU A 94 -1.44 -23.65 3.34
CA GLU A 94 -0.63 -23.52 4.55
C GLU A 94 0.77 -23.00 4.20
N THR A 95 1.21 -21.98 4.93
CA THR A 95 2.61 -21.60 5.06
C THR A 95 3.34 -22.54 6.03
N PRO A 96 4.66 -22.69 5.88
CA PRO A 96 5.49 -22.44 7.06
C PRO A 96 6.65 -21.47 6.81
N VAL A 97 7.02 -20.85 7.92
CA VAL A 97 8.00 -19.79 8.17
C VAL A 97 9.43 -20.32 8.03
N GLU A 98 10.36 -19.54 7.50
CA GLU A 98 11.80 -19.75 7.72
C GLU A 98 12.48 -18.44 8.18
N ASP A 99 13.48 -18.63 9.03
CA ASP A 99 14.00 -17.77 10.09
C ASP A 99 15.43 -17.28 9.74
N VAL A 100 15.77 -16.04 10.14
CA VAL A 100 17.14 -15.50 10.43
C VAL A 100 18.12 -15.08 9.28
N THR A 101 18.32 -13.74 9.20
CA THR A 101 19.46 -12.86 8.74
C THR A 101 20.87 -13.27 9.25
N PRO A 102 22.09 -12.80 8.76
CA PRO A 102 22.53 -11.74 7.79
C PRO A 102 23.64 -12.09 6.72
N GLU A 103 23.92 -11.12 5.82
CA GLU A 103 25.07 -10.80 4.88
C GLU A 103 26.44 -11.54 4.96
N PRO A 104 27.41 -11.36 4.01
CA PRO A 104 27.41 -10.80 2.63
C PRO A 104 28.18 -11.68 1.59
N ALA A 105 27.85 -11.61 0.30
CA ALA A 105 28.79 -12.01 -0.76
C ALA A 105 28.47 -11.32 -2.09
N ALA A 106 29.39 -10.46 -2.49
CA ALA A 106 29.49 -9.95 -3.85
C ALA A 106 29.65 -11.10 -4.85
N ALA A 107 28.97 -11.00 -6.00
CA ALA A 107 29.62 -11.06 -7.32
C ALA A 107 28.56 -11.25 -8.41
N GLU A 108 28.60 -10.30 -9.34
CA GLU A 108 28.47 -10.53 -10.77
C GLU A 108 27.08 -10.90 -11.32
N TRP A 109 26.39 -9.84 -11.74
CA TRP A 109 25.33 -9.91 -12.76
C TRP A 109 25.86 -10.61 -14.01
N ALA A 110 25.36 -11.81 -14.30
CA ALA A 110 25.32 -12.38 -15.64
C ALA A 110 23.85 -12.39 -16.11
N PRO A 111 23.45 -11.54 -17.07
CA PRO A 111 22.07 -11.55 -17.56
C PRO A 111 21.85 -12.73 -18.52
N SER A 112 20.89 -13.60 -18.18
CA SER A 112 20.30 -14.56 -19.13
C SER A 112 19.77 -13.81 -20.35
N GLN A 113 20.30 -14.15 -21.52
CA GLN A 113 19.85 -13.63 -22.79
C GLN A 113 18.57 -14.34 -23.25
N GLU A 114 17.50 -13.59 -23.45
CA GLU A 114 16.37 -13.98 -24.28
C GLU A 114 16.30 -13.00 -25.47
N PRO A 115 16.13 -13.46 -26.72
CA PRO A 115 16.29 -12.63 -27.91
C PRO A 115 15.14 -11.64 -28.07
N ALA A 116 15.46 -10.34 -27.98
CA ALA A 116 14.54 -9.25 -28.25
C ALA A 116 14.21 -9.15 -29.75
N THR A 117 12.92 -9.15 -30.07
CA THR A 117 12.37 -8.76 -31.36
C THR A 117 12.89 -7.37 -31.76
N PRO A 118 13.34 -7.14 -33.01
CA PRO A 118 13.88 -5.84 -33.41
C PRO A 118 12.78 -4.77 -33.42
N ARG A 119 12.85 -3.83 -32.47
CA ARG A 119 12.08 -2.58 -32.48
C ARG A 119 12.64 -1.68 -33.60
N PRO A 120 11.80 -1.09 -34.48
CA PRO A 120 12.28 -0.16 -35.50
C PRO A 120 12.92 1.08 -34.85
N PRO A 121 13.97 1.66 -35.46
CA PRO A 121 14.62 2.86 -34.94
C PRO A 121 13.64 4.03 -34.94
N SER A 122 13.53 4.70 -33.78
CA SER A 122 12.79 5.94 -33.64
C SER A 122 13.57 7.06 -34.32
N ASP A 123 13.04 7.60 -35.41
CA ASP A 123 13.56 8.78 -36.11
C ASP A 123 13.11 10.06 -35.38
N ALA A 124 13.59 10.22 -34.15
CA ALA A 124 13.36 11.46 -33.39
C ALA A 124 14.58 12.37 -33.57
N PRO A 125 14.46 13.55 -34.20
CA PRO A 125 15.56 14.49 -34.32
C PRO A 125 15.97 15.00 -32.93
N ALA A 126 17.29 15.05 -32.70
CA ALA A 126 17.86 15.58 -31.47
C ALA A 126 17.46 17.06 -31.30
N VAL A 127 16.72 17.35 -30.24
CA VAL A 127 16.36 18.73 -29.88
C VAL A 127 17.61 19.42 -29.34
N LEU A 128 18.23 20.28 -30.15
CA LEU A 128 19.32 21.15 -29.70
C LEU A 128 18.75 22.27 -28.84
N PHE A 129 19.22 22.35 -27.59
CA PHE A 129 18.98 23.48 -26.71
C PHE A 129 19.69 24.71 -27.32
N GLN A 130 18.92 25.73 -27.68
CA GLN A 130 19.47 27.04 -28.03
C GLN A 130 19.57 27.89 -26.77
N GLU A 131 20.79 28.31 -26.45
CA GLU A 131 21.09 29.25 -25.37
C GLU A 131 20.55 30.65 -25.75
N PRO A 132 19.78 31.34 -24.89
CA PRO A 132 19.35 32.69 -25.18
C PRO A 132 20.55 33.65 -25.10
N LEU A 133 20.78 34.40 -26.19
CA LEU A 133 21.72 35.51 -26.23
C LEU A 133 21.43 36.47 -25.07
N SER A 134 22.38 36.56 -24.14
CA SER A 134 22.41 37.60 -23.12
C SER A 134 22.51 38.96 -23.81
N SER A 135 21.37 39.65 -23.90
CA SER A 135 21.31 41.06 -24.30
C SER A 135 21.81 41.90 -23.14
N SER A 136 23.12 42.19 -23.10
CA SER A 136 23.66 43.27 -22.27
C SER A 136 23.62 44.57 -23.06
N LYS A 137 23.03 45.59 -22.44
CA LYS A 137 23.00 46.98 -22.91
C LYS A 137 23.94 47.80 -22.05
#